data_AF-A0A2A2Y2H3-F1
#
_entry.id   AF-A0A2A2Y2H3-F1
#
_cell.length_a   1.000
_cell.length_b   1.000
_cell.length_c   1.000
_cell.angle_alpha   90.00
_cell.angle_beta   90.00
_cell.angle_gamma   90.00
#
_symmetry.space_group_name_H-M   'P 1'
#
loop_
_entity.id
_entity.type
_entity.pdbx_description
1 polymer ?
#
loop_
_entity_poly.entity_id
_entity_poly.type
_entity_poly.pdbx_seq_one_letter_code
_entity_poly.pdbx_strand_id
1 'polypeptide(L)'
;MNASLLNAAPIVDRILYIRQSASMKTVSYTEARNQLASLIESANADRDPVTITRNGAAVVVLVDASEYAAMAETIHLLSSPKNALRLHKGLAEFKAGKFKPARRG
;
A
#
# COMPACT_ATOMS: atom_id res chain seq x y z
N MET A 1 -5.28 8.67 -21.53
CA MET A 1 -5.31 8.43 -20.07
C MET A 1 -6.38 7.39 -19.81
N ASN A 2 -6.00 6.18 -19.40
CA ASN A 2 -6.90 5.01 -19.40
C ASN A 2 -7.80 5.00 -18.16
N ALA A 3 -9.11 4.93 -18.36
CA ALA A 3 -10.14 4.97 -17.31
C ALA A 3 -10.05 3.81 -16.29
N SER A 4 -9.24 2.78 -16.57
CA SER A 4 -8.97 1.67 -15.65
C SER A 4 -8.18 2.07 -14.39
N LEU A 5 -7.43 3.18 -14.42
CA LEU A 5 -6.67 3.66 -13.25
C LEU A 5 -7.54 4.38 -12.21
N LEU A 6 -8.72 4.89 -12.63
CA LEU A 6 -9.65 5.61 -11.75
C LEU A 6 -10.45 4.66 -10.82
N ASN A 7 -10.56 3.37 -11.18
CA ASN A 7 -11.32 2.39 -10.40
C ASN A 7 -10.46 1.63 -9.36
N ALA A 8 -9.13 1.74 -9.46
CA ALA A 8 -8.21 1.19 -8.46
C ALA A 8 -7.99 2.14 -7.26
N ALA A 9 -8.24 3.43 -7.46
CA ALA A 9 -8.06 4.48 -6.44
C ALA A 9 -8.71 4.15 -5.09
N PRO A 10 -9.99 3.73 -4.97
CA PRO A 10 -10.61 3.48 -3.66
C PRO A 10 -10.10 2.21 -2.95
N ILE A 11 -9.52 1.24 -3.67
CA ILE A 11 -8.96 0.01 -3.09
C ILE A 11 -7.52 0.26 -2.61
N VAL A 12 -6.73 0.97 -3.42
CA VAL A 12 -5.38 1.40 -3.05
C VAL A 12 -5.44 2.35 -1.86
N ASP A 13 -6.41 3.28 -1.85
CA ASP A 13 -6.69 4.16 -0.72
C ASP A 13 -7.00 3.34 0.53
N ARG A 14 -7.83 2.29 0.44
CA ARG A 14 -8.14 1.42 1.60
C ARG A 14 -6.95 0.64 2.13
N ILE A 15 -6.11 0.06 1.27
CA ILE A 15 -4.95 -0.76 1.69
C ILE A 15 -3.85 0.12 2.29
N LEU A 16 -3.62 1.31 1.72
CA LEU A 16 -2.64 2.27 2.26
C LEU A 16 -3.16 3.05 3.48
N TYR A 17 -4.49 3.11 3.68
CA TYR A 17 -5.10 3.86 4.78
C TYR A 17 -5.50 3.02 6.01
N ILE A 18 -5.58 1.68 5.91
CA ILE A 18 -6.00 0.80 7.03
C ILE A 18 -5.03 0.82 8.24
N ARG A 19 -3.89 1.50 8.17
CA ARG A 19 -2.92 1.67 9.27
C ARG A 19 -2.77 3.10 9.78
N GLN A 20 -3.68 4.03 9.47
CA GLN A 20 -3.65 5.39 10.04
C GLN A 20 -4.19 5.45 11.48
N SER A 21 -3.63 4.62 12.36
CA SER A 21 -3.69 4.77 13.82
C SER A 21 -2.29 4.81 14.46
N ALA A 22 -1.22 4.79 13.65
CA ALA A 22 0.10 5.28 14.05
C ALA A 22 0.41 6.55 13.25
N SER A 23 0.81 7.61 13.95
CA SER A 23 1.21 8.89 13.35
C SER A 23 2.41 8.68 12.43
N MET A 24 2.20 8.73 11.11
CA MET A 24 3.30 8.67 10.13
C MET A 24 4.30 9.78 10.44
N LYS A 25 5.55 9.39 10.72
CA LYS A 25 6.62 10.35 11.06
C LYS A 25 6.80 11.32 9.91
N THR A 26 6.74 12.61 10.20
CA THR A 26 6.92 13.67 9.21
C THR A 26 8.16 14.47 9.58
N VAL A 27 9.05 14.65 8.61
CA VAL A 27 10.29 15.44 8.75
C VAL A 27 10.41 16.44 7.61
N SER A 28 11.09 17.55 7.86
CA SER A 28 11.49 18.47 6.80
C SER A 28 12.63 17.89 5.96
N TYR A 29 12.80 18.44 4.75
CA TYR A 29 13.90 18.13 3.85
C TYR A 29 15.26 18.31 4.53
N THR A 30 15.42 19.40 5.31
CA THR A 30 16.68 19.69 6.01
C THR A 30 16.98 18.65 7.08
N GLU A 31 15.97 18.27 7.88
CA GLU A 31 16.10 17.20 8.87
C GLU A 31 16.41 15.87 8.21
N ALA A 32 15.67 15.51 7.15
CA ALA A 32 15.89 14.27 6.41
C ALA A 32 17.30 14.18 5.84
N ARG A 33 17.82 15.27 5.27
CA ARG A 33 19.19 15.35 4.77
C ARG A 33 20.23 15.10 5.88
N ASN A 34 20.00 15.66 7.07
CA ASN A 34 20.95 15.57 8.18
C ASN A 34 20.94 14.20 8.88
N GLN A 35 19.83 13.46 8.81
CA GLN A 35 19.66 12.22 9.56
C GLN A 35 19.23 11.03 8.69
N LEU A 36 19.55 11.05 7.38
CA LEU A 36 19.05 10.10 6.40
C LEU A 36 19.32 8.64 6.79
N ALA A 37 20.52 8.33 7.29
CA ALA A 37 20.88 6.97 7.70
C ALA A 37 19.94 6.42 8.79
N SER A 38 19.68 7.22 9.83
CA SER A 38 18.78 6.84 10.91
C SER A 38 17.32 6.70 10.45
N LEU A 39 16.89 7.53 9.48
CA LEU A 39 15.54 7.39 8.90
C LEU A 39 15.40 6.11 8.09
N ILE A 40 16.44 5.70 7.35
CA ILE A 40 16.45 4.43 6.63
C ILE A 40 16.37 3.27 7.61
N GLU A 41 17.17 3.31 8.69
CA GLU A 41 17.15 2.26 9.72
C GLU A 41 15.78 2.14 10.39
N SER A 42 15.15 3.25 10.77
CA SER A 42 13.81 3.24 11.37
C SER A 42 12.75 2.77 10.38
N ALA A 43 12.77 3.24 9.12
CA ALA A 43 11.82 2.78 8.10
C ALA A 43 11.94 1.27 7.84
N ASN A 44 13.15 0.71 7.90
CA ASN A 44 13.38 -0.72 7.73
C ASN A 44 12.96 -1.54 8.95
N ALA A 45 13.27 -1.05 10.16
CA ALA A 45 13.00 -1.78 11.41
C ALA A 45 11.52 -1.76 11.79
N ASP A 46 10.90 -0.59 11.72
CA ASP A 46 9.51 -0.39 12.15
C ASP A 46 8.52 -0.71 11.03
N ARG A 47 9.01 -0.80 9.78
CA ARG A 47 8.20 -0.88 8.55
C ARG A 47 7.17 0.24 8.41
N ASP A 48 7.42 1.35 9.08
CA ASP A 48 6.57 2.53 9.05
C ASP A 48 7.13 3.56 8.04
N PRO A 49 6.29 4.06 7.11
CA PRO A 49 6.71 5.10 6.17
C PRO A 49 7.10 6.42 6.87
N VAL A 50 8.04 7.16 6.28
CA VAL A 50 8.43 8.51 6.72
C VAL A 50 8.10 9.52 5.62
N THR A 51 7.30 10.53 5.94
CA THR A 51 7.02 11.64 5.02
C THR A 51 8.10 12.71 5.12
N ILE A 52 8.65 13.09 3.97
CA ILE A 52 9.59 14.20 3.86
C ILE A 52 8.87 15.38 3.21
N THR A 53 8.95 16.54 3.87
CA THR A 53 8.32 17.78 3.42
C THR A 53 9.35 18.80 2.94
N ARG A 54 8.96 19.67 2.01
CA ARG A 54 9.74 20.85 1.62
C ARG A 54 8.82 22.06 1.64
N ASN A 55 9.24 23.12 2.35
CA ASN A 55 8.41 24.32 2.56
C ASN A 55 7.01 24.00 3.12
N GLY A 56 6.91 23.00 4.01
CA GLY A 56 5.65 22.58 4.63
C GLY A 56 4.74 21.69 3.77
N ALA A 57 5.09 21.44 2.50
CA ALA A 57 4.35 20.51 1.64
C ALA A 57 5.04 19.14 1.58
N ALA A 58 4.26 18.05 1.64
CA ALA A 58 4.78 16.70 1.42
C ALA A 58 5.31 16.58 -0.02
N VAL A 59 6.54 16.10 -0.17
CA VAL A 59 7.20 15.96 -1.48
C VAL A 59 7.55 14.52 -1.82
N VAL A 60 8.01 13.74 -0.84
CA VAL A 60 8.36 12.33 -1.02
C VAL A 60 8.08 11.53 0.26
N VAL A 61 7.95 10.22 0.12
CA VAL A 61 7.83 9.28 1.23
C VAL A 61 8.98 8.28 1.15
N LEU A 62 9.67 8.07 2.26
CA LEU A 62 10.64 7.00 2.43
C LEU A 62 9.91 5.75 2.95
N VAL A 63 10.13 4.62 2.29
CA VAL A 63 9.56 3.32 2.63
C VAL A 63 10.66 2.27 2.58
N ASP A 64 10.51 1.22 3.39
CA ASP A 64 11.32 0.02 3.24
C ASP A 64 11.19 -0.54 1.81
N ALA A 65 12.30 -1.02 1.26
CA ALA A 65 12.35 -1.49 -0.11
C ALA A 65 11.52 -2.77 -0.33
N SER A 66 11.47 -3.67 0.66
CA SER A 66 10.70 -4.90 0.56
C SER A 66 9.19 -4.62 0.67
N GLU A 67 8.81 -3.68 1.53
CA GLU A 67 7.43 -3.22 1.66
C GLU A 67 6.96 -2.54 0.35
N TYR A 68 7.79 -1.68 -0.24
CA TYR A 68 7.50 -1.09 -1.55
C TYR A 68 7.33 -2.15 -2.63
N ALA A 69 8.20 -3.16 -2.68
CA ALA A 69 8.10 -4.25 -3.65
C ALA A 69 6.80 -5.06 -3.48
N ALA A 70 6.43 -5.39 -2.25
CA ALA A 70 5.18 -6.08 -1.92
C ALA A 70 3.93 -5.25 -2.30
N MET A 71 3.98 -3.93 -2.05
CA MET A 71 2.95 -2.99 -2.49
C MET A 71 2.84 -2.95 -4.01
N ALA A 72 3.96 -2.84 -4.72
CA ALA A 72 3.99 -2.80 -6.18
C ALA A 72 3.47 -4.10 -6.81
N GLU A 73 3.84 -5.26 -6.25
CA GLU A 73 3.31 -6.56 -6.66
C GLU A 73 1.81 -6.66 -6.43
N THR A 74 1.33 -6.24 -5.25
CA THR A 74 -0.10 -6.24 -4.92
C THR A 74 -0.88 -5.33 -5.87
N ILE A 75 -0.38 -4.11 -6.11
CA ILE A 75 -0.97 -3.19 -7.08
C ILE A 75 -0.96 -3.84 -8.48
N HIS A 76 0.13 -4.46 -8.91
CA HIS A 76 0.21 -5.14 -10.19
C HIS A 76 -0.83 -6.27 -10.32
N LEU A 77 -0.97 -7.11 -9.30
CA LEU A 77 -1.96 -8.19 -9.25
C LEU A 77 -3.41 -7.66 -9.29
N LEU A 78 -3.67 -6.54 -8.60
CA LEU A 78 -4.99 -5.89 -8.58
C LEU A 78 -5.27 -5.05 -9.85
N SER A 79 -4.22 -4.63 -10.57
CA SER A 79 -4.32 -3.84 -11.80
C SER A 79 -4.80 -4.64 -13.00
N SER A 80 -4.79 -5.97 -12.94
CA SER A 80 -5.38 -6.81 -13.97
C SER A 80 -6.91 -6.81 -13.82
N PRO A 81 -7.68 -6.23 -14.77
CA PRO A 81 -9.14 -6.18 -14.68
C PRO A 81 -9.75 -7.58 -14.56
N LYS A 82 -9.11 -8.56 -15.21
CA LYS A 82 -9.49 -9.98 -15.16
C LYS A 82 -9.31 -10.58 -13.76
N ASN A 83 -8.24 -10.21 -13.06
CA ASN A 83 -7.98 -10.71 -11.71
C ASN A 83 -8.88 -10.03 -10.66
N ALA A 84 -9.05 -8.71 -10.75
CA ALA A 84 -9.98 -7.97 -9.90
C ALA A 84 -11.42 -8.49 -10.05
N LEU A 85 -11.91 -8.68 -11.29
CA LEU A 85 -13.23 -9.28 -11.56
C LEU A 85 -13.36 -10.69 -10.96
N ARG A 86 -12.31 -11.51 -11.07
CA ARG A 86 -12.31 -12.87 -10.52
C ARG A 86 -12.35 -12.88 -9.00
N LEU A 87 -11.59 -12.00 -8.33
CA LEU A 87 -11.62 -11.84 -6.87
C LEU A 87 -12.97 -11.33 -6.38
N HIS A 88 -13.54 -10.31 -7.05
CA HIS A 88 -14.88 -9.81 -6.73
C HIS A 88 -15.96 -10.86 -6.93
N LYS A 89 -15.90 -11.63 -8.02
CA LYS A 89 -16.82 -12.75 -8.28
C LYS A 89 -16.70 -13.83 -7.18
N GLY A 90 -15.48 -14.24 -6.84
CA GLY A 90 -15.24 -15.22 -5.78
C GLY A 90 -15.73 -14.76 -4.41
N LEU A 91 -15.57 -13.48 -4.07
CA LEU A 91 -16.09 -12.91 -2.82
C LEU A 91 -17.62 -12.89 -2.79
N ALA A 92 -18.27 -12.54 -3.92
CA ALA A 92 -19.72 -12.57 -4.04
C ALA A 92 -20.28 -14.00 -3.94
N GLU A 93 -19.63 -14.96 -4.59
CA GLU A 93 -19.95 -16.38 -4.50
C GLU A 93 -19.77 -16.91 -3.08
N PHE A 94 -18.67 -16.56 -2.39
CA PHE A 94 -18.44 -16.93 -0.99
C PHE A 94 -19.51 -16.37 -0.06
N LYS A 95 -19.84 -15.07 -0.17
CA LYS A 95 -20.93 -14.44 0.62
C LYS A 95 -22.30 -15.07 0.34
N ALA A 96 -22.53 -15.54 -0.88
CA ALA A 96 -23.73 -16.25 -1.28
C ALA A 96 -23.73 -17.75 -0.90
N GLY A 97 -22.72 -18.22 -0.16
CA GLY A 97 -22.58 -19.64 0.21
C GLY A 97 -22.23 -20.57 -0.96
N LYS A 98 -21.84 -20.03 -2.11
CA LYS A 98 -21.52 -20.78 -3.34
C LYS A 98 -20.03 -21.11 -3.39
N PHE A 99 -19.52 -21.80 -2.38
CA PHE A 99 -18.15 -22.30 -2.37
C PHE A 99 -18.15 -23.82 -2.15
N LYS A 100 -17.22 -24.52 -2.80
CA LYS A 100 -17.00 -25.94 -2.53
C LYS A 100 -16.04 -26.04 -1.33
N PRO A 101 -16.39 -26.80 -0.28
CA PRO A 101 -15.43 -27.08 0.78
C PRO A 101 -14.22 -27.78 0.16
N ALA A 102 -13.02 -27.30 0.46
CA ALA A 102 -11.81 -28.03 0.11
C ALA A 102 -11.88 -29.39 0.82
N ARG A 103 -11.81 -30.47 0.04
CA ARG A 103 -11.74 -31.82 0.59
C ARG A 103 -10.42 -31.91 1.34
N ARG A 104 -10.46 -31.88 2.68
CA ARG A 104 -9.31 -32.28 3.49
C ARG A 104 -9.06 -33.75 3.17
N GLY A 105 -7.95 -34.00 2.46
CA GLY A 105 -7.30 -35.30 2.47
C GLY A 105 -6.62 -35.52 3.82
#